data_AF-A0AA39ZVZ4-F1
#
_entry.id   AF-A0AA39ZVZ4-F1
#
_cell.length_a   1.000
_cell.length_b   1.000
_cell.length_c   1.000
_cell.angle_alpha   90.00
_cell.angle_beta   90.00
_cell.angle_gamma   90.00
#
_symmetry.space_group_name_H-M   'P 1'
#
loop_
_entity.id
_entity.type
_entity.pdbx_description
1 polymer ?
#
loop_
_entity_poly.entity_id
_entity_poly.type
_entity_poly.pdbx_seq_one_letter_code
_entity_poly.pdbx_strand_id
1 'polypeptide(L)'
;MAAADVLTPSAAHASSWGPYQHVGSIIAKPTKEAFDPKKHLNFAPPAKVHTMADIGLPKDTGVSALAVSEPFPLFTPEAVMRMREEVLSDAVMDNCQYSSNLAQAQLRGYADKYAPFVYDAWKHPETLRIVSKVAGIDLAVQFDFEIGHINLSFKTEEQRQRELRAYHNPPMPKTTGSGADDNDQDAAPPIVGWHKDSYPFVCVVMLSDCTNMIGGETALRTGTGEILKIRSPQMGHAIILQGRYIEHQALRALGATERITMVTSYRPRQPHVRDDTVLTTVRPISDLGELYHQFAKYRLEMLEERVRAQLRELVDARAAGRRVPTRRLKAFFVEQQRFLEHMDREMVQDEEVVKGVMGH
;
A
#
# COMPACT_ATOMS: atom_id res chain seq x y z
N MET A 1 7.85 -32.86 36.49
CA MET A 1 7.17 -33.57 35.39
C MET A 1 5.72 -33.14 35.36
N ALA A 2 5.40 -32.18 34.50
CA ALA A 2 4.04 -31.80 34.15
C ALA A 2 4.05 -31.67 32.62
N ALA A 3 3.21 -32.47 31.97
CA ALA A 3 3.16 -32.59 30.52
C ALA A 3 2.65 -31.27 29.92
N ALA A 4 3.34 -30.78 28.89
CA ALA A 4 2.88 -29.68 28.07
C ALA A 4 1.75 -30.19 27.18
N ASP A 5 0.58 -29.56 27.27
CA ASP A 5 -0.52 -29.79 26.34
C ASP A 5 -0.10 -29.30 24.94
N VAL A 6 0.08 -30.27 24.04
CA VAL A 6 0.32 -30.06 22.62
C VAL A 6 -1.00 -29.57 22.02
N LEU A 7 -1.11 -28.25 21.81
CA LEU A 7 -2.16 -27.68 20.98
C LEU A 7 -1.93 -28.15 19.53
N THR A 8 -2.80 -29.05 19.10
CA THR A 8 -2.88 -29.51 17.71
C THR A 8 -3.28 -28.32 16.81
N PRO A 9 -2.67 -28.17 15.62
CA PRO A 9 -3.06 -27.12 14.68
C PRO A 9 -4.53 -27.30 14.30
N SER A 10 -5.34 -26.29 14.58
CA SER A 10 -6.71 -26.20 14.06
C SER A 10 -6.65 -26.30 12.53
N ALA A 11 -7.45 -27.22 11.98
CA ALA A 11 -7.49 -27.49 10.55
C ALA A 11 -7.68 -26.20 9.75
N ALA A 12 -6.77 -25.95 8.81
CA ALA A 12 -6.91 -24.88 7.83
C ALA A 12 -8.30 -24.98 7.19
N HIS A 13 -9.09 -23.91 7.31
CA HIS A 13 -10.37 -23.81 6.59
C HIS A 13 -10.09 -23.97 5.10
N ALA A 14 -10.59 -25.07 4.52
CA ALA A 14 -10.51 -25.34 3.09
C ALA A 14 -11.14 -24.18 2.31
N SER A 15 -10.38 -23.63 1.36
CA SER A 15 -10.79 -22.50 0.52
C SER A 15 -11.99 -22.88 -0.33
N SER A 16 -13.04 -22.05 -0.30
CA SER A 16 -14.25 -22.24 -1.11
C SER A 16 -14.24 -21.51 -2.46
N TRP A 17 -13.06 -21.07 -2.93
CA TRP A 17 -12.91 -20.28 -4.15
C TRP A 17 -12.03 -21.05 -5.14
N GLY A 18 -12.59 -21.37 -6.30
CA GLY A 18 -11.94 -22.19 -7.33
C GLY A 18 -10.74 -21.51 -7.98
N PRO A 19 -9.90 -22.27 -8.70
CA PRO A 19 -8.75 -21.74 -9.42
C PRO A 19 -9.17 -20.70 -10.47
N TYR A 20 -8.31 -19.72 -10.71
CA TYR A 20 -8.41 -18.74 -11.79
C TYR A 20 -8.70 -19.48 -13.11
N GLN A 21 -9.91 -19.31 -13.64
CA GLN A 21 -10.22 -19.66 -15.02
C GLN A 21 -10.04 -18.40 -15.83
N HIS A 22 -9.08 -18.42 -16.76
CA HIS A 22 -8.82 -17.36 -17.73
C HIS A 22 -10.11 -17.09 -18.51
N VAL A 23 -10.93 -16.16 -18.03
CA VAL A 23 -12.09 -15.66 -18.77
C VAL A 23 -11.50 -14.90 -19.94
N GLY A 24 -11.61 -15.49 -21.14
CA GLY A 24 -10.99 -14.99 -22.37
C GLY A 24 -11.20 -13.50 -22.54
N SER A 25 -10.20 -12.72 -22.13
CA SER A 25 -10.10 -11.32 -22.42
C SER A 25 -9.83 -11.22 -23.92
N ILE A 26 -10.53 -10.31 -24.60
CA ILE A 26 -10.08 -9.79 -25.88
C ILE A 26 -8.80 -9.03 -25.56
N ILE A 27 -7.67 -9.75 -25.46
CA ILE A 27 -6.35 -9.16 -25.29
C ILE A 27 -6.07 -8.47 -26.62
N ALA A 28 -6.36 -7.17 -26.67
CA ALA A 28 -5.85 -6.32 -27.74
C ALA A 28 -4.34 -6.52 -27.82
N LYS A 29 -3.79 -6.60 -29.04
CA LYS A 29 -2.34 -6.76 -29.22
C LYS A 29 -1.62 -5.71 -28.38
N PRO A 30 -0.61 -6.08 -27.57
CA PRO A 30 0.09 -5.15 -26.70
C PRO A 30 0.64 -4.01 -27.56
N THR A 31 0.12 -2.81 -27.33
CA THR A 31 0.64 -1.63 -28.01
C THR A 31 1.97 -1.27 -27.34
N LYS A 32 3.04 -1.10 -28.12
CA LYS A 32 4.39 -0.81 -27.58
C LYS A 32 4.62 0.67 -27.29
N GLU A 33 3.55 1.47 -27.21
CA GLU A 33 3.69 2.91 -26.99
C GLU A 33 4.12 3.16 -25.54
N ALA A 34 5.18 3.95 -25.36
CA ALA A 34 5.72 4.31 -24.06
C ALA A 34 4.77 5.24 -23.29
N PHE A 35 4.99 5.37 -21.99
CA PHE A 35 4.23 6.31 -21.16
C PHE A 35 4.53 7.77 -21.55
N ASP A 36 3.54 8.46 -22.13
CA ASP A 36 3.50 9.92 -22.25
C ASP A 36 2.62 10.55 -21.15
N PRO A 37 3.14 11.40 -20.25
CA PRO A 37 2.35 12.06 -19.21
C PRO A 37 1.22 12.94 -19.76
N LYS A 38 1.37 13.55 -20.94
CA LYS A 38 0.34 14.44 -21.52
C LYS A 38 -0.88 13.67 -22.03
N LYS A 39 -0.67 12.41 -22.39
CA LYS A 39 -1.70 11.52 -22.93
C LYS A 39 -2.31 10.62 -21.85
N HIS A 40 -1.48 10.18 -20.91
CA HIS A 40 -1.85 9.13 -19.97
C HIS A 40 -2.24 9.65 -18.58
N LEU A 41 -1.89 10.89 -18.23
CA LEU A 41 -2.37 11.52 -16.99
C LEU A 41 -3.62 12.36 -17.24
N ASN A 42 -4.56 12.29 -16.30
CA ASN A 42 -5.81 13.05 -16.30
C ASN A 42 -6.02 13.72 -14.93
N PHE A 43 -4.97 14.34 -14.40
CA PHE A 43 -5.00 14.83 -13.03
C PHE A 43 -5.98 15.99 -12.84
N ALA A 44 -6.91 15.80 -11.91
CA ALA A 44 -7.62 16.88 -11.24
C ALA A 44 -7.41 16.73 -9.71
N PRO A 45 -7.30 17.83 -8.96
CA PRO A 45 -7.10 17.74 -7.52
C PRO A 45 -8.30 17.09 -6.82
N PRO A 46 -8.08 16.37 -5.70
CA PRO A 46 -9.18 15.82 -4.91
C PRO A 46 -10.10 16.92 -4.39
N ALA A 47 -11.39 16.61 -4.30
CA ALA A 47 -12.39 17.54 -3.77
C ALA A 47 -12.10 17.93 -2.32
N LYS A 48 -11.52 17.01 -1.55
CA LYS A 48 -11.09 17.24 -0.18
C LYS A 48 -9.86 16.39 0.15
N VAL A 49 -9.00 16.93 1.00
CA VAL A 49 -7.98 16.19 1.74
C VAL A 49 -8.37 16.25 3.21
N HIS A 50 -8.42 15.11 3.88
CA HIS A 50 -8.57 15.04 5.33
C HIS A 50 -7.17 15.06 5.94
N THR A 51 -6.96 15.91 6.93
CA THR A 51 -5.69 16.02 7.65
C THR A 51 -5.66 15.09 8.86
N MET A 52 -4.48 14.85 9.43
CA MET A 52 -4.33 14.14 10.71
C MET A 52 -5.20 14.76 11.80
N ALA A 53 -5.26 16.09 11.85
CA ALA A 53 -6.09 16.82 12.80
C ALA A 53 -7.59 16.61 12.54
N ASP A 54 -8.03 16.57 11.28
CA ASP A 54 -9.44 16.34 10.93
C ASP A 54 -9.93 14.96 11.39
N ILE A 55 -9.03 13.97 11.43
CA ILE A 55 -9.32 12.61 11.93
C ILE A 55 -8.96 12.44 13.41
N GLY A 56 -8.75 13.53 14.15
CA GLY A 56 -8.50 13.51 15.60
C GLY A 56 -7.13 12.98 16.01
N LEU A 57 -6.17 12.85 15.09
CA LEU A 57 -4.80 12.45 15.40
C LEU A 57 -3.90 13.69 15.61
N PRO A 58 -2.86 13.60 16.47
CA PRO A 58 -1.85 14.65 16.59
C PRO A 58 -1.22 15.02 15.24
N LYS A 59 -0.93 16.31 15.02
CA LYS A 59 -0.39 16.82 13.74
C LYS A 59 0.97 16.21 13.36
N ASP A 60 1.74 15.76 14.34
CA ASP A 60 3.05 15.11 14.22
C ASP A 60 2.97 13.58 14.15
N THR A 61 1.75 13.01 14.07
CA THR A 61 1.55 11.56 13.92
C THR A 61 2.22 11.03 12.67
N GLY A 62 1.98 11.68 11.52
CA GLY A 62 2.61 11.37 10.23
C GLY A 62 3.81 12.24 9.90
N VAL A 63 4.23 12.21 8.63
CA VAL A 63 5.31 13.04 8.07
C VAL A 63 4.79 14.16 7.17
N SER A 64 3.47 14.19 6.96
CA SER A 64 2.72 15.30 6.37
C SER A 64 1.45 15.57 7.18
N ALA A 65 0.82 16.72 6.96
CA ALA A 65 -0.49 17.04 7.51
C ALA A 65 -1.61 16.18 6.90
N LEU A 66 -1.48 15.73 5.64
CA LEU A 66 -2.47 14.89 4.95
C LEU A 66 -2.65 13.56 5.67
N ALA A 67 -3.84 13.19 6.11
CA ALA A 67 -4.15 11.82 6.50
C ALA A 67 -4.48 10.98 5.27
N VAL A 68 -5.51 11.41 4.53
CA VAL A 68 -6.03 10.73 3.35
C VAL A 68 -6.70 11.72 2.40
N SER A 69 -6.62 11.51 1.09
CA SER A 69 -7.40 12.27 0.11
C SER A 69 -8.75 11.61 -0.20
N GLU A 70 -9.74 12.40 -0.58
CA GLU A 70 -10.85 11.86 -1.39
C GLU A 70 -10.31 11.34 -2.74
N PRO A 71 -11.04 10.44 -3.42
CA PRO A 71 -10.67 10.00 -4.76
C PRO A 71 -10.51 11.16 -5.74
N PHE A 72 -9.50 11.06 -6.61
CA PHE A 72 -9.25 12.04 -7.67
C PHE A 72 -8.77 11.37 -8.95
N PRO A 73 -9.11 11.89 -10.14
CA PRO A 73 -8.66 11.30 -11.40
C PRO A 73 -7.15 11.47 -11.52
N LEU A 74 -6.44 10.41 -11.90
CA LEU A 74 -4.98 10.41 -12.08
C LEU A 74 -4.59 9.93 -13.47
N PHE A 75 -5.13 8.79 -13.91
CA PHE A 75 -4.81 8.17 -15.19
C PHE A 75 -6.01 8.23 -16.15
N THR A 76 -5.74 8.35 -17.45
CA THR A 76 -6.78 8.22 -18.48
C THR A 76 -7.26 6.77 -18.57
N PRO A 77 -8.46 6.52 -19.12
CA PRO A 77 -8.93 5.15 -19.39
C PRO A 77 -7.95 4.36 -20.26
N GLU A 78 -7.33 5.01 -21.25
CA GLU A 78 -6.29 4.40 -22.09
C GLU A 78 -5.10 3.91 -21.26
N ALA A 79 -4.58 4.76 -20.36
CA ALA A 79 -3.49 4.39 -19.48
C ALA A 79 -3.86 3.21 -18.56
N VAL A 80 -5.07 3.20 -18.02
CA VAL A 80 -5.56 2.09 -17.20
C VAL A 80 -5.60 0.78 -17.99
N MET A 81 -6.08 0.81 -19.24
CA MET A 81 -6.10 -0.38 -20.09
C MET A 81 -4.69 -0.91 -20.35
N ARG A 82 -3.72 -0.02 -20.60
CA ARG A 82 -2.30 -0.40 -20.76
C ARG A 82 -1.71 -1.00 -19.48
N MET A 83 -2.00 -0.41 -18.32
CA MET A 83 -1.59 -0.98 -17.03
C MET A 83 -2.18 -2.38 -16.82
N ARG A 84 -3.45 -2.58 -17.17
CA ARG A 84 -4.11 -3.90 -17.08
C ARG A 84 -3.47 -4.92 -18.02
N GLU A 85 -3.13 -4.54 -19.25
CA GLU A 85 -2.45 -5.42 -20.21
C GLU A 85 -1.13 -5.97 -19.65
N GLU A 86 -0.33 -5.13 -18.99
CA GLU A 86 0.94 -5.57 -18.39
C GLU A 86 0.72 -6.40 -17.13
N VAL A 87 -0.13 -5.92 -16.21
CA VAL A 87 -0.42 -6.56 -14.92
C VAL A 87 -1.02 -7.96 -15.08
N LEU A 88 -1.91 -8.14 -16.06
CA LEU A 88 -2.61 -9.40 -16.28
C LEU A 88 -1.93 -10.28 -17.34
N SER A 89 -0.70 -9.94 -17.73
CA SER A 89 0.08 -10.79 -18.63
C SER A 89 0.48 -12.09 -17.94
N ASP A 90 0.58 -13.17 -18.72
CA ASP A 90 1.00 -14.49 -18.23
C ASP A 90 2.36 -14.40 -17.50
N ALA A 91 3.30 -13.60 -18.02
CA ALA A 91 4.60 -13.39 -17.40
C ALA A 91 4.50 -12.83 -15.98
N VAL A 92 3.61 -11.88 -15.71
CA VAL A 92 3.42 -11.33 -14.35
C VAL A 92 2.69 -12.33 -13.47
N MET A 93 1.60 -12.94 -13.97
CA MET A 93 0.78 -13.87 -13.20
C MET A 93 1.58 -15.11 -12.76
N ASP A 94 2.43 -15.64 -13.63
CA ASP A 94 3.18 -16.87 -13.38
C ASP A 94 4.40 -16.66 -12.45
N ASN A 95 4.99 -15.46 -12.42
CA ASN A 95 6.27 -15.22 -11.75
C ASN A 95 6.19 -14.32 -10.52
N CYS A 96 5.08 -13.59 -10.31
CA CYS A 96 5.03 -12.50 -9.33
C CYS A 96 3.87 -12.60 -8.34
N GLN A 97 3.18 -13.75 -8.27
CA GLN A 97 2.02 -13.95 -7.40
C GLN A 97 2.40 -14.40 -5.98
N TYR A 98 1.80 -13.75 -4.99
CA TYR A 98 1.95 -14.01 -3.56
C TYR A 98 0.57 -14.05 -2.87
N SER A 99 0.49 -14.72 -1.72
CA SER A 99 -0.73 -14.78 -0.89
C SER A 99 -0.36 -14.78 0.60
N SER A 100 -1.23 -14.23 1.44
CA SER A 100 -1.06 -14.21 2.91
C SER A 100 -2.38 -14.33 3.68
N ASN A 101 -2.28 -14.34 5.00
CA ASN A 101 -3.41 -14.24 5.91
C ASN A 101 -4.21 -12.92 5.80
N LEU A 102 -3.65 -11.82 5.28
CA LEU A 102 -4.41 -10.57 5.06
C LEU A 102 -4.94 -10.41 3.63
N ALA A 103 -4.30 -11.03 2.63
CA ALA A 103 -4.67 -10.87 1.22
C ALA A 103 -4.50 -12.17 0.43
N GLN A 104 -5.55 -12.57 -0.27
CA GLN A 104 -5.63 -13.89 -0.92
C GLN A 104 -4.79 -14.01 -2.19
N ALA A 105 -4.65 -12.93 -2.97
CA ALA A 105 -3.85 -12.90 -4.19
C ALA A 105 -3.29 -11.50 -4.42
N GLN A 106 -1.96 -11.39 -4.42
CA GLN A 106 -1.23 -10.16 -4.65
C GLN A 106 -0.15 -10.36 -5.70
N LEU A 107 0.13 -9.33 -6.51
CA LEU A 107 1.26 -9.32 -7.44
C LEU A 107 2.27 -8.27 -7.00
N ARG A 108 3.55 -8.63 -6.89
CA ARG A 108 4.61 -7.73 -6.39
C ARG A 108 5.91 -7.92 -7.16
N GLY A 109 6.75 -6.88 -7.18
CA GLY A 109 8.10 -6.97 -7.77
C GLY A 109 8.15 -7.23 -9.28
N TYR A 110 7.10 -6.87 -10.02
CA TYR A 110 6.98 -7.17 -11.45
C TYR A 110 7.32 -5.98 -12.36
N ALA A 111 7.25 -4.75 -11.85
CA ALA A 111 7.16 -3.55 -12.69
C ALA A 111 8.39 -3.35 -13.57
N ASP A 112 9.59 -3.43 -13.00
CA ASP A 112 10.87 -3.21 -13.67
C ASP A 112 11.18 -4.25 -14.77
N LYS A 113 10.72 -5.49 -14.58
CA LYS A 113 11.01 -6.62 -15.48
C LYS A 113 9.93 -6.86 -16.52
N TYR A 114 8.67 -6.71 -16.15
CA TYR A 114 7.54 -7.20 -16.94
C TYR A 114 6.52 -6.12 -17.33
N ALA A 115 6.57 -4.94 -16.72
CA ALA A 115 5.57 -3.90 -16.94
C ALA A 115 6.22 -2.51 -17.16
N PRO A 116 6.91 -2.29 -18.29
CA PRO A 116 7.63 -1.05 -18.57
C PRO A 116 6.71 0.18 -18.59
N PHE A 117 5.45 0.07 -19.06
CA PHE A 117 4.51 1.19 -19.01
C PHE A 117 4.14 1.54 -17.56
N VAL A 118 3.86 0.54 -16.71
CA VAL A 118 3.60 0.76 -15.27
C VAL A 118 4.82 1.38 -14.58
N TYR A 119 6.01 0.85 -14.85
CA TYR A 119 7.26 1.32 -14.29
C TYR A 119 7.51 2.79 -14.64
N ASP A 120 7.44 3.14 -15.93
CA ASP A 120 7.61 4.51 -16.40
C ASP A 120 6.52 5.43 -15.86
N ALA A 121 5.26 5.00 -15.84
CA ALA A 121 4.14 5.79 -15.35
C ALA A 121 4.34 6.25 -13.90
N TRP A 122 4.81 5.38 -13.01
CA TRP A 122 5.00 5.69 -11.60
C TRP A 122 6.31 6.40 -11.28
N LYS A 123 7.36 6.21 -12.09
CA LYS A 123 8.63 6.91 -11.91
C LYS A 123 8.69 8.25 -12.63
N HIS A 124 7.76 8.52 -13.55
CA HIS A 124 7.76 9.74 -14.32
C HIS A 124 7.72 10.99 -13.41
N PRO A 125 8.56 12.01 -13.63
CA PRO A 125 8.62 13.22 -12.80
C PRO A 125 7.27 13.93 -12.63
N GLU A 126 6.43 13.93 -13.67
CA GLU A 126 5.10 14.56 -13.61
C GLU A 126 4.13 13.80 -12.68
N THR A 127 4.16 12.46 -12.69
CA THR A 127 3.39 11.64 -11.75
C THR A 127 3.85 11.90 -10.32
N LEU A 128 5.16 11.89 -10.09
CA LEU A 128 5.75 12.22 -8.78
C LEU A 128 5.38 13.62 -8.31
N ARG A 129 5.37 14.61 -9.21
CA ARG A 129 4.96 15.98 -8.92
C ARG A 129 3.49 16.05 -8.47
N ILE A 130 2.59 15.31 -9.13
CA ILE A 130 1.17 15.25 -8.79
C ILE A 130 0.97 14.59 -7.42
N VAL A 131 1.57 13.40 -7.22
CA VAL A 131 1.46 12.64 -5.97
C VAL A 131 2.00 13.45 -4.79
N SER A 132 3.17 14.07 -4.96
CA SER A 132 3.78 14.96 -3.95
C SER A 132 2.90 16.17 -3.64
N LYS A 133 2.29 16.78 -4.67
CA LYS A 133 1.38 17.93 -4.50
C LYS A 133 0.18 17.56 -3.63
N VAL A 134 -0.44 16.41 -3.88
CA VAL A 134 -1.59 15.95 -3.09
C VAL A 134 -1.15 15.53 -1.69
N ALA A 135 -0.01 14.84 -1.55
CA ALA A 135 0.55 14.43 -0.26
C ALA A 135 0.98 15.61 0.64
N GLY A 136 1.22 16.80 0.07
CA GLY A 136 1.66 17.98 0.80
C GLY A 136 3.15 17.96 1.19
N ILE A 137 3.92 17.02 0.65
CA ILE A 137 5.37 16.88 0.85
C ILE A 137 6.00 16.28 -0.41
N ASP A 138 7.27 16.58 -0.67
CA ASP A 138 8.02 16.00 -1.78
C ASP A 138 8.30 14.51 -1.55
N LEU A 139 7.86 13.68 -2.49
CA LEU A 139 7.91 12.23 -2.41
C LEU A 139 8.82 11.61 -3.47
N ALA A 140 9.39 10.47 -3.11
CA ALA A 140 10.03 9.52 -4.00
C ALA A 140 9.30 8.18 -3.91
N VAL A 141 9.27 7.43 -5.01
CA VAL A 141 8.91 6.00 -4.95
C VAL A 141 9.79 5.35 -3.88
N GLN A 142 9.18 4.50 -3.06
CA GLN A 142 9.85 3.82 -1.97
C GLN A 142 11.12 3.09 -2.46
N PHE A 143 10.91 2.15 -3.38
CA PHE A 143 11.91 1.53 -4.25
C PHE A 143 11.15 0.71 -5.32
N ASP A 144 11.85 0.24 -6.36
CA ASP A 144 11.23 -0.31 -7.58
C ASP A 144 10.35 -1.55 -7.31
N PHE A 145 10.70 -2.39 -6.33
CA PHE A 145 9.91 -3.55 -5.93
C PHE A 145 8.48 -3.19 -5.45
N GLU A 146 8.28 -1.96 -4.99
CA GLU A 146 7.01 -1.44 -4.46
C GLU A 146 6.25 -0.58 -5.48
N ILE A 147 6.66 -0.62 -6.75
CA ILE A 147 5.90 -0.01 -7.84
C ILE A 147 4.73 -0.92 -8.18
N GLY A 148 3.52 -0.40 -7.99
CA GLY A 148 2.31 -0.98 -8.53
C GLY A 148 1.93 -2.35 -7.96
N HIS A 149 2.19 -2.63 -6.69
CA HIS A 149 1.61 -3.80 -6.00
C HIS A 149 0.14 -3.99 -6.38
N ILE A 150 -0.27 -5.19 -6.78
CA ILE A 150 -1.65 -5.45 -7.20
C ILE A 150 -2.36 -6.25 -6.14
N ASN A 151 -3.58 -5.84 -5.78
CA ASN A 151 -4.52 -6.71 -5.07
C ASN A 151 -5.57 -7.21 -6.07
N LEU A 152 -5.70 -8.52 -6.17
CA LEU A 152 -6.65 -9.18 -7.07
C LEU A 152 -7.81 -9.78 -6.27
N SER A 153 -9.04 -9.45 -6.68
CA SER A 153 -10.25 -10.12 -6.20
C SER A 153 -11.14 -10.44 -7.40
N PHE A 154 -11.44 -11.72 -7.60
CA PHE A 154 -12.30 -12.21 -8.68
C PHE A 154 -13.46 -13.02 -8.09
N LYS A 155 -14.60 -12.97 -8.78
CA LYS A 155 -15.82 -13.70 -8.44
C LYS A 155 -16.46 -14.22 -9.73
N THR A 156 -17.08 -15.40 -9.65
CA THR A 156 -17.93 -15.88 -10.74
C THR A 156 -19.22 -15.06 -10.81
N GLU A 157 -19.89 -15.10 -11.95
CA GLU A 157 -21.19 -14.43 -12.11
C GLU A 157 -22.23 -15.00 -11.13
N GLU A 158 -22.21 -16.30 -10.86
CA GLU A 158 -23.10 -16.92 -9.88
C GLU A 158 -22.83 -16.42 -8.45
N GLN A 159 -21.55 -16.25 -8.09
CA GLN A 159 -21.15 -15.69 -6.79
C GLN A 159 -21.60 -14.24 -6.65
N ARG A 160 -21.36 -13.42 -7.68
CA ARG A 160 -21.82 -12.02 -7.74
C ARG A 160 -23.34 -11.91 -7.57
N GLN A 161 -24.10 -12.71 -8.30
CA GLN A 161 -25.57 -12.73 -8.23
C GLN A 161 -26.06 -13.18 -6.86
N ARG A 162 -25.44 -14.20 -6.27
CA ARG A 162 -25.79 -14.69 -4.93
C ARG A 162 -25.57 -13.61 -3.87
N GLU A 163 -24.44 -12.91 -3.92
CA GLU A 163 -24.12 -11.82 -3.00
C GLU A 163 -25.08 -10.63 -3.13
N LEU A 164 -25.39 -10.22 -4.35
CA LEU A 164 -26.36 -9.14 -4.61
C LEU A 164 -27.75 -9.51 -4.10
N ARG A 165 -28.20 -10.75 -4.32
CA ARG A 165 -29.49 -11.23 -3.79
C ARG A 165 -29.51 -11.22 -2.26
N ALA A 166 -28.44 -11.69 -1.61
CA ALA A 166 -28.35 -11.68 -0.16
C ALA A 166 -28.30 -10.25 0.41
N TYR A 167 -27.72 -9.30 -0.30
CA TYR A 167 -27.69 -7.90 0.09
C TYR A 167 -29.07 -7.23 -0.01
N HIS A 168 -29.78 -7.43 -1.12
CA HIS A 168 -31.13 -6.87 -1.31
C HIS A 168 -32.19 -7.57 -0.46
N ASN A 169 -32.02 -8.87 -0.22
CA ASN A 169 -32.90 -9.70 0.60
C ASN A 169 -32.08 -10.35 1.73
N PRO A 170 -31.71 -9.60 2.78
CA PRO A 170 -30.97 -10.16 3.90
C PRO A 170 -31.78 -11.31 4.51
N PRO A 171 -31.16 -12.47 4.77
CA PRO A 171 -31.84 -13.53 5.50
C PRO A 171 -32.29 -12.99 6.86
N MET A 172 -33.50 -13.35 7.29
CA MET A 172 -34.02 -12.95 8.62
C MET A 172 -32.99 -13.29 9.70
N PRO A 173 -32.74 -12.39 10.67
CA PRO A 173 -31.86 -12.68 11.79
C PRO A 173 -32.38 -13.92 12.51
N LYS A 174 -31.53 -14.95 12.65
CA LYS A 174 -31.84 -16.10 13.50
C LYS A 174 -31.87 -15.59 14.93
N THR A 175 -33.06 -15.49 15.52
CA THR A 175 -33.25 -15.15 16.93
C THR A 175 -32.64 -16.25 17.81
N THR A 176 -31.37 -16.12 18.15
CA THR A 176 -30.79 -16.76 19.33
C THR A 176 -30.34 -15.63 20.24
N GLY A 177 -31.13 -15.40 21.29
CA GLY A 177 -30.98 -14.24 22.16
C GLY A 177 -29.67 -14.22 22.94
N SER A 178 -28.97 -13.10 22.85
CA SER A 178 -28.31 -12.41 23.97
C SER A 178 -27.88 -11.04 23.44
N GLY A 179 -28.16 -9.99 24.20
CA GLY A 179 -27.90 -8.61 23.80
C GLY A 179 -26.41 -8.37 23.54
N ALA A 180 -26.11 -7.88 22.34
CA ALA A 180 -24.89 -7.20 21.96
C ALA A 180 -25.24 -6.27 20.80
N ASP A 181 -24.65 -5.08 20.78
CA ASP A 181 -25.01 -3.96 19.92
C ASP A 181 -25.09 -4.33 18.42
N ASP A 182 -26.30 -4.22 17.87
CA ASP A 182 -26.63 -4.41 16.45
C ASP A 182 -26.10 -3.26 15.59
N ASN A 183 -24.80 -3.25 15.31
CA ASN A 183 -24.20 -2.46 14.22
C ASN A 183 -23.46 -3.33 13.20
N ASP A 184 -23.81 -4.62 13.12
CA ASP A 184 -23.10 -5.63 12.33
C ASP A 184 -23.71 -5.82 10.91
N GLN A 185 -23.98 -4.71 10.22
CA GLN A 185 -24.40 -4.73 8.81
C GLN A 185 -23.25 -5.06 7.84
N ASP A 186 -22.02 -5.14 8.34
CA ASP A 186 -20.80 -5.44 7.58
C ASP A 186 -20.21 -6.84 7.93
N ALA A 187 -21.03 -7.83 8.29
CA ALA A 187 -20.62 -9.19 8.72
C ALA A 187 -19.90 -10.06 7.65
N ALA A 188 -19.49 -9.47 6.52
CA ALA A 188 -18.70 -10.14 5.49
C ALA A 188 -17.20 -9.81 5.67
N PRO A 189 -16.28 -10.79 5.52
CA PRO A 189 -14.86 -10.56 5.74
C PRO A 189 -14.33 -9.46 4.79
N PRO A 190 -13.45 -8.56 5.28
CA PRO A 190 -12.87 -7.49 4.48
C PRO A 190 -11.95 -8.04 3.39
N ILE A 191 -11.64 -7.22 2.38
CA ILE A 191 -10.69 -7.58 1.31
C ILE A 191 -9.26 -7.59 1.86
N VAL A 192 -8.96 -6.61 2.72
CA VAL A 192 -7.74 -6.54 3.51
C VAL A 192 -8.15 -6.11 4.92
N GLY A 193 -7.75 -6.88 5.93
CA GLY A 193 -8.11 -6.63 7.33
C GLY A 193 -7.51 -5.35 7.90
N TRP A 194 -7.81 -5.04 9.16
CA TRP A 194 -7.20 -3.89 9.85
C TRP A 194 -5.68 -4.03 9.93
N HIS A 195 -4.97 -3.01 9.44
CA HIS A 195 -3.51 -2.96 9.45
C HIS A 195 -3.00 -1.53 9.36
N LYS A 196 -1.69 -1.38 9.54
CA LYS A 196 -0.91 -0.22 9.11
C LYS A 196 0.03 -0.67 8.02
N ASP A 197 0.23 0.17 7.02
CA ASP A 197 1.14 -0.15 5.92
C ASP A 197 2.58 -0.24 6.41
N SER A 198 3.41 -0.83 5.57
CA SER A 198 4.87 -0.79 5.71
C SER A 198 5.45 0.59 5.48
N TYR A 199 4.86 1.37 4.56
CA TYR A 199 5.50 2.57 4.01
C TYR A 199 4.76 3.85 4.38
N PRO A 200 5.46 4.99 4.51
CA PRO A 200 4.87 6.26 4.93
C PRO A 200 3.64 6.69 4.14
N PHE A 201 3.69 6.52 2.82
CA PHE A 201 2.58 6.85 1.92
C PHE A 201 2.29 5.72 0.93
N VAL A 202 1.04 5.60 0.54
CA VAL A 202 0.59 4.80 -0.58
C VAL A 202 -0.30 5.63 -1.51
N CYS A 203 -0.18 5.38 -2.81
CA CYS A 203 -1.13 5.85 -3.82
C CYS A 203 -1.87 4.63 -4.38
N VAL A 204 -3.18 4.55 -4.15
CA VAL A 204 -4.04 3.43 -4.56
C VAL A 204 -4.85 3.85 -5.78
N VAL A 205 -4.67 3.17 -6.90
CA VAL A 205 -5.40 3.37 -8.16
C VAL A 205 -6.32 2.19 -8.41
N MET A 206 -7.56 2.48 -8.82
CA MET A 206 -8.49 1.45 -9.26
C MET A 206 -8.30 1.14 -10.75
N LEU A 207 -8.10 -0.13 -11.09
CA LEU A 207 -7.99 -0.59 -12.49
C LEU A 207 -9.26 -1.26 -12.99
N SER A 208 -10.15 -1.71 -12.10
CA SER A 208 -11.44 -2.30 -12.50
C SER A 208 -12.50 -1.23 -12.72
N ASP A 209 -13.45 -1.53 -13.60
CA ASP A 209 -14.67 -0.74 -13.69
C ASP A 209 -15.55 -1.00 -12.47
N CYS A 210 -15.68 0.02 -11.62
CA CYS A 210 -16.46 -0.02 -10.38
C CYS A 210 -17.84 0.64 -10.49
N THR A 211 -18.33 0.92 -11.70
CA THR A 211 -19.59 1.67 -11.92
C THR A 211 -20.78 1.04 -11.19
N ASN A 212 -20.84 -0.29 -11.14
CA ASN A 212 -21.91 -1.06 -10.48
C ASN A 212 -21.52 -1.57 -9.09
N MET A 213 -20.41 -1.12 -8.52
CA MET A 213 -19.96 -1.59 -7.21
C MET A 213 -20.68 -0.89 -6.07
N ILE A 214 -21.12 -1.68 -5.10
CA ILE A 214 -21.68 -1.21 -3.83
C ILE A 214 -20.67 -1.53 -2.73
N GLY A 215 -20.33 -0.54 -1.91
CA GLY A 215 -19.31 -0.66 -0.88
C GLY A 215 -17.88 -0.54 -1.42
N GLY A 216 -16.94 -1.21 -0.75
CA GLY A 216 -15.52 -1.17 -1.10
C GLY A 216 -14.74 0.01 -0.53
N GLU A 217 -15.34 0.78 0.38
CA GLU A 217 -14.70 1.93 1.02
C GLU A 217 -13.40 1.54 1.73
N THR A 218 -12.50 2.49 1.85
CA THR A 218 -11.37 2.37 2.78
C THR A 218 -11.83 2.92 4.13
N ALA A 219 -11.91 2.06 5.14
CA ALA A 219 -12.26 2.44 6.49
C ALA A 219 -10.99 2.78 7.28
N LEU A 220 -10.97 3.94 7.94
CA LEU A 220 -9.86 4.43 8.75
C LEU A 220 -10.31 4.53 10.20
N ARG A 221 -9.48 4.10 11.14
CA ARG A 221 -9.70 4.36 12.56
C ARG A 221 -9.17 5.75 12.92
N THR A 222 -10.07 6.61 13.39
CA THR A 222 -9.75 7.98 13.83
C THR A 222 -9.12 7.98 15.22
N GLY A 223 -8.58 9.12 15.66
CA GLY A 223 -8.02 9.29 17.00
C GLY A 223 -9.04 9.15 18.15
N THR A 224 -10.33 9.28 17.85
CA THR A 224 -11.43 9.03 18.81
C THR A 224 -11.86 7.56 18.86
N GLY A 225 -11.32 6.72 17.96
CA GLY A 225 -11.72 5.32 17.80
C GLY A 225 -12.89 5.10 16.84
N GLU A 226 -13.53 6.18 16.36
CA GLU A 226 -14.59 6.13 15.35
C GLU A 226 -14.04 5.73 13.98
N ILE A 227 -14.90 5.21 13.11
CA ILE A 227 -14.54 4.78 11.75
C ILE A 227 -14.94 5.83 10.72
N LEU A 228 -13.95 6.39 10.04
CA LEU A 228 -14.14 7.23 8.86
C LEU A 228 -14.07 6.36 7.59
N LYS A 229 -15.12 6.35 6.77
CA LYS A 229 -15.14 5.63 5.48
C LYS A 229 -14.84 6.60 4.33
N ILE A 230 -13.76 6.34 3.59
CA ILE A 230 -13.42 7.04 2.35
C ILE A 230 -13.93 6.24 1.17
N ARG A 231 -14.66 6.91 0.27
CA ARG A 231 -15.23 6.29 -0.92
C ARG A 231 -14.13 5.61 -1.75
N SER A 232 -14.42 4.43 -2.27
CA SER A 232 -13.49 3.75 -3.19
C SER A 232 -13.26 4.57 -4.48
N PRO A 233 -12.04 4.57 -5.04
CA PRO A 233 -11.78 5.24 -6.30
C PRO A 233 -12.50 4.54 -7.46
N GLN A 234 -12.99 5.32 -8.42
CA GLN A 234 -13.43 4.81 -9.71
C GLN A 234 -12.22 4.44 -10.58
N MET A 235 -12.44 3.71 -11.67
CA MET A 235 -11.38 3.35 -12.62
C MET A 235 -10.52 4.58 -13.01
N GLY A 236 -9.20 4.45 -12.92
CA GLY A 236 -8.23 5.51 -13.20
C GLY A 236 -8.13 6.62 -12.15
N HIS A 237 -8.96 6.57 -11.10
CA HIS A 237 -8.85 7.47 -9.96
C HIS A 237 -7.92 6.90 -8.90
N ALA A 238 -7.33 7.80 -8.12
CA ALA A 238 -6.36 7.54 -7.09
C ALA A 238 -6.83 8.05 -5.73
N ILE A 239 -6.33 7.42 -4.66
CA ILE A 239 -6.34 7.94 -3.29
C ILE A 239 -4.89 7.96 -2.79
N ILE A 240 -4.51 9.01 -2.06
CA ILE A 240 -3.27 9.02 -1.29
C ILE A 240 -3.58 8.89 0.20
N LEU A 241 -2.86 8.00 0.88
CA LEU A 241 -3.04 7.70 2.30
C LEU A 241 -1.67 7.64 3.00
N GLN A 242 -1.58 8.20 4.21
CA GLN A 242 -0.45 8.00 5.13
C GLN A 242 -0.59 6.67 5.89
N GLY A 243 -0.56 5.55 5.15
CA GLY A 243 -0.98 4.23 5.63
C GLY A 243 -0.13 3.64 6.75
N ARG A 244 1.15 4.02 6.85
CA ARG A 244 2.01 3.63 8.00
C ARG A 244 1.48 4.12 9.33
N TYR A 245 0.79 5.26 9.32
CA TYR A 245 0.43 6.01 10.52
C TYR A 245 -1.02 5.76 10.95
N ILE A 246 -1.88 5.40 10.01
CA ILE A 246 -3.32 5.28 10.19
C ILE A 246 -3.72 3.82 10.05
N GLU A 247 -4.34 3.27 11.10
CA GLU A 247 -4.92 1.93 11.00
C GLU A 247 -6.14 1.96 10.08
N HIS A 248 -6.14 1.08 9.08
CA HIS A 248 -7.16 1.08 8.05
C HIS A 248 -7.48 -0.34 7.55
N GLN A 249 -8.62 -0.48 6.87
CA GLN A 249 -9.04 -1.72 6.22
C GLN A 249 -9.77 -1.43 4.90
N ALA A 250 -9.68 -2.36 3.95
CA ALA A 250 -10.42 -2.29 2.70
C ALA A 250 -11.71 -3.10 2.83
N LEU A 251 -12.86 -2.41 2.83
CA LEU A 251 -14.16 -3.06 2.95
C LEU A 251 -14.48 -3.89 1.70
N ARG A 252 -15.36 -4.88 1.88
CA ARG A 252 -15.85 -5.69 0.77
C ARG A 252 -16.70 -4.85 -0.17
N ALA A 253 -16.55 -5.10 -1.46
CA ALA A 253 -17.42 -4.57 -2.49
C ALA A 253 -18.27 -5.67 -3.12
N LEU A 254 -19.52 -5.32 -3.44
CA LEU A 254 -20.49 -6.15 -4.12
C LEU A 254 -20.73 -5.64 -5.53
N GLY A 255 -21.36 -6.45 -6.39
CA GLY A 255 -21.86 -6.00 -7.69
C GLY A 255 -20.89 -6.09 -8.87
N ALA A 256 -19.59 -6.29 -8.63
CA ALA A 256 -18.59 -6.58 -9.68
C ALA A 256 -18.05 -8.01 -9.61
N THR A 257 -17.63 -8.53 -10.77
CA THR A 257 -16.93 -9.83 -10.93
C THR A 257 -15.43 -9.72 -10.69
N GLU A 258 -14.86 -8.51 -10.79
CA GLU A 258 -13.46 -8.24 -10.50
C GLU A 258 -13.28 -6.94 -9.71
N ARG A 259 -12.23 -6.90 -8.90
CA ARG A 259 -11.70 -5.69 -8.28
C ARG A 259 -10.18 -5.77 -8.26
N ILE A 260 -9.55 -4.98 -9.12
CA ILE A 260 -8.11 -4.90 -9.27
C ILE A 260 -7.67 -3.51 -8.81
N THR A 261 -6.90 -3.45 -7.73
CA THR A 261 -6.28 -2.20 -7.26
C THR A 261 -4.77 -2.27 -7.38
N MET A 262 -4.18 -1.18 -7.88
CA MET A 262 -2.74 -0.99 -7.97
C MET A 262 -2.29 -0.02 -6.88
N VAL A 263 -1.27 -0.38 -6.12
CA VAL A 263 -0.76 0.37 -4.98
C VAL A 263 0.71 0.64 -5.20
N THR A 264 1.08 1.92 -5.25
CA THR A 264 2.50 2.32 -5.30
C THR A 264 2.87 3.01 -4.00
N SER A 265 3.96 2.56 -3.39
CA SER A 265 4.43 3.06 -2.10
C SER A 265 5.45 4.19 -2.26
N TYR A 266 5.41 5.16 -1.35
CA TYR A 266 6.25 6.34 -1.38
C TYR A 266 6.83 6.67 -0.01
N ARG A 267 7.96 7.37 -0.04
CA ARG A 267 8.61 7.98 1.12
C ARG A 267 8.91 9.45 0.87
N PRO A 268 9.11 10.25 1.92
CA PRO A 268 9.71 11.58 1.78
C PRO A 268 11.02 11.49 0.97
N ARG A 269 11.18 12.39 -0.01
CA ARG A 269 12.39 12.44 -0.83
C ARG A 269 13.61 12.88 -0.02
N GLN A 270 13.41 13.86 0.86
CA GLN A 270 14.50 14.43 1.63
C GLN A 270 14.98 13.45 2.71
N PRO A 271 16.29 13.15 2.77
CA PRO A 271 16.81 12.13 3.66
C PRO A 271 16.71 12.53 5.14
N HIS A 272 16.57 13.82 5.47
CA HIS A 272 16.46 14.33 6.84
C HIS A 272 15.03 14.33 7.38
N VAL A 273 14.03 14.07 6.53
CA VAL A 273 12.66 13.86 6.99
C VAL A 273 12.57 12.45 7.58
N ARG A 274 11.72 12.29 8.59
CA ARG A 274 11.46 11.00 9.22
C ARG A 274 10.96 10.00 8.16
N ASP A 275 11.52 8.79 8.19
CA ASP A 275 11.12 7.65 7.37
C ASP A 275 10.93 6.46 8.30
N ASP A 276 9.66 6.16 8.61
CA ASP A 276 9.23 5.08 9.50
C ASP A 276 8.84 3.81 8.73
N THR A 277 9.46 3.59 7.56
CA THR A 277 9.31 2.35 6.79
C THR A 277 9.60 1.13 7.66
N VAL A 278 8.70 0.15 7.68
CA VAL A 278 8.93 -1.16 8.31
C VAL A 278 8.76 -2.26 7.27
N LEU A 279 9.38 -3.42 7.49
CA LEU A 279 9.25 -4.55 6.55
C LEU A 279 8.32 -5.66 7.05
N THR A 280 7.79 -5.54 8.28
CA THR A 280 7.06 -6.63 8.96
C THR A 280 5.85 -7.18 8.19
N THR A 281 5.09 -6.34 7.48
CA THR A 281 3.89 -6.78 6.74
C THR A 281 4.20 -7.24 5.31
N VAL A 282 5.34 -6.84 4.74
CA VAL A 282 5.70 -7.12 3.34
C VAL A 282 6.71 -8.25 3.21
N ARG A 283 7.57 -8.45 4.23
CA ARG A 283 8.61 -9.49 4.25
C ARG A 283 8.05 -10.90 4.02
N PRO A 284 6.92 -11.33 4.63
CA PRO A 284 6.36 -12.68 4.38
C PRO A 284 5.83 -12.91 2.96
N ILE A 285 5.63 -11.85 2.18
CA ILE A 285 4.96 -11.86 0.87
C ILE A 285 5.79 -11.20 -0.23
N SER A 286 7.12 -11.28 -0.12
CA SER A 286 8.05 -10.69 -1.07
C SER A 286 9.16 -11.66 -1.44
N ASP A 287 9.84 -11.41 -2.57
CA ASP A 287 11.19 -11.90 -2.77
C ASP A 287 12.12 -11.17 -1.78
N LEU A 288 12.68 -11.91 -0.82
CA LEU A 288 13.51 -11.32 0.23
C LEU A 288 14.80 -10.74 -0.31
N GLY A 289 15.42 -11.39 -1.31
CA GLY A 289 16.66 -10.92 -1.90
C GLY A 289 16.47 -9.56 -2.54
N GLU A 290 15.40 -9.38 -3.31
CA GLU A 290 15.06 -8.11 -3.94
C GLU A 290 14.62 -7.05 -2.92
N LEU A 291 13.74 -7.42 -1.99
CA LEU A 291 13.24 -6.52 -0.95
C LEU A 291 14.39 -5.97 -0.09
N TYR A 292 15.26 -6.84 0.43
CA TYR A 292 16.37 -6.44 1.28
C TYR A 292 17.47 -5.73 0.51
N HIS A 293 17.75 -6.14 -0.73
CA HIS A 293 18.71 -5.43 -1.57
C HIS A 293 18.29 -3.97 -1.76
N GLN A 294 17.04 -3.74 -2.20
CA GLN A 294 16.55 -2.39 -2.46
C GLN A 294 16.39 -1.58 -1.17
N PHE A 295 15.88 -2.19 -0.10
CA PHE A 295 15.76 -1.55 1.22
C PHE A 295 17.13 -1.10 1.76
N ALA A 296 18.10 -2.01 1.81
CA ALA A 296 19.45 -1.68 2.29
C ALA A 296 20.09 -0.59 1.42
N LYS A 297 19.98 -0.70 0.10
CA LYS A 297 20.54 0.28 -0.85
C LYS A 297 20.03 1.69 -0.57
N TYR A 298 18.72 1.92 -0.54
CA TYR A 298 18.20 3.30 -0.39
C TYR A 298 18.49 3.86 1.00
N ARG A 299 18.48 3.01 2.04
CA ARG A 299 18.79 3.45 3.41
C ARG A 299 20.26 3.82 3.57
N LEU A 300 21.18 3.09 2.92
CA LEU A 300 22.59 3.43 2.87
C LEU A 300 22.84 4.73 2.08
N GLU A 301 22.15 4.93 0.96
CA GLU A 301 22.18 6.20 0.21
C GLU A 301 21.72 7.39 1.08
N MET A 302 20.64 7.22 1.85
CA MET A 302 20.18 8.24 2.81
C MET A 302 21.26 8.54 3.87
N LEU A 303 21.90 7.50 4.42
CA LEU A 303 22.97 7.68 5.40
C LEU A 303 24.17 8.42 4.80
N GLU A 304 24.56 8.09 3.57
CA GLU A 304 25.62 8.79 2.83
C GLU A 304 25.30 10.29 2.70
N GLU A 305 24.08 10.64 2.28
CA GLU A 305 23.66 12.03 2.13
C GLU A 305 23.67 12.80 3.46
N ARG A 306 23.17 12.17 4.53
CA ARG A 306 23.16 12.73 5.89
C ARG A 306 24.58 12.98 6.41
N VAL A 307 25.48 12.01 6.28
CA VAL A 307 26.88 12.14 6.70
C VAL A 307 27.58 13.22 5.87
N ARG A 308 27.37 13.26 4.55
CA ARG A 308 27.92 14.28 3.67
C ARG A 308 27.43 15.68 4.05
N ALA A 309 26.15 15.83 4.41
CA ALA A 309 25.61 17.10 4.89
C ALA A 309 26.27 17.53 6.21
N GLN A 310 26.38 16.62 7.19
CA GLN A 310 27.02 16.94 8.47
C GLN A 310 28.51 17.28 8.30
N LEU A 311 29.21 16.63 7.38
CA LEU A 311 30.61 16.94 7.06
C LEU A 311 30.76 18.36 6.50
N ARG A 312 29.87 18.76 5.57
CA ARG A 312 29.85 20.14 5.04
C ARG A 312 29.68 21.16 6.16
N GLU A 313 28.76 20.93 7.09
CA GLU A 313 28.58 21.84 8.23
C GLU A 313 29.84 22.00 9.08
N LEU A 314 30.61 20.92 9.29
CA LEU A 314 31.86 20.96 10.04
C LEU A 314 32.94 21.76 9.30
N VAL A 315 33.05 21.55 7.99
CA VAL A 315 33.98 22.30 7.12
C VAL A 315 33.62 23.79 7.12
N ASP A 316 32.35 24.13 6.93
CA ASP A 316 31.87 25.52 6.89
C ASP A 316 32.01 26.20 8.26
N ALA A 317 31.77 25.48 9.36
CA ALA A 317 32.02 26.00 10.70
C ALA A 317 33.50 26.33 10.91
N ARG A 318 34.39 25.44 10.48
CA ARG A 318 35.85 25.65 10.60
C ARG A 318 36.32 26.81 9.73
N ALA A 319 35.86 26.89 8.48
CA ALA A 319 36.19 27.98 7.55
C ALA A 319 35.74 29.35 8.09
N ALA A 320 34.59 29.40 8.79
CA ALA A 320 34.09 30.59 9.46
C ALA A 320 34.75 30.89 10.83
N GLY A 321 35.80 30.15 11.22
CA GLY A 321 36.48 30.31 12.52
C GLY A 321 35.62 29.91 13.73
N ARG A 322 34.48 29.23 13.52
CA ARG A 322 33.58 28.78 14.59
C ARG A 322 34.12 27.51 15.24
N ARG A 323 33.79 27.33 16.52
CA ARG A 323 34.05 26.07 17.24
C ARG A 323 33.13 24.96 16.72
N VAL A 324 33.54 23.71 16.88
CA VAL A 324 32.70 22.55 16.56
C VAL A 324 31.40 22.61 17.36
N PRO A 325 30.22 22.54 16.73
CA PRO A 325 28.93 22.60 17.41
C PRO A 325 28.61 21.25 18.07
N THR A 326 29.33 20.91 19.14
CA THR A 326 29.31 19.58 19.78
C THR A 326 27.91 19.09 20.18
N ARG A 327 27.01 19.99 20.61
CA ARG A 327 25.62 19.63 20.93
C ARG A 327 24.85 19.13 19.70
N ARG A 328 24.95 19.85 18.58
CA ARG A 328 24.29 19.45 17.32
C ARG A 328 24.90 18.18 16.76
N LEU A 329 26.24 18.09 16.78
CA LEU A 329 26.95 16.90 16.31
C LEU A 329 26.57 15.65 17.12
N LYS A 330 26.44 15.77 18.45
CA LYS A 330 25.95 14.67 19.30
C LYS A 330 24.50 14.30 18.99
N ALA A 331 23.62 15.26 18.72
CA ALA A 331 22.25 14.98 18.32
C ALA A 331 22.20 14.22 16.98
N PHE A 332 23.01 14.63 16.01
CA PHE A 332 23.19 13.90 14.74
C PHE A 332 23.65 12.46 14.97
N PHE A 333 24.64 12.22 15.83
CA PHE A 333 25.10 10.86 16.14
C PHE A 333 24.01 9.99 16.75
N VAL A 334 23.24 10.52 17.70
CA VAL A 334 22.11 9.80 18.30
C VAL A 334 21.04 9.48 17.25
N GLU A 335 20.76 10.41 16.33
CA GLU A 335 19.83 10.17 15.23
C GLU A 335 20.32 9.05 14.30
N GLN A 336 21.61 9.04 13.92
CA GLN A 336 22.14 8.00 13.04
C GLN A 336 22.23 6.64 13.74
N GLN A 337 22.49 6.60 15.06
CA GLN A 337 22.42 5.37 15.85
C GLN A 337 21.01 4.77 15.78
N ARG A 338 19.97 5.56 16.03
CA ARG A 338 18.58 5.10 15.93
C ARG A 338 18.20 4.67 14.51
N PHE A 339 18.71 5.37 13.49
CA PHE A 339 18.48 5.03 12.09
C PHE A 339 19.05 3.64 11.73
N LEU A 340 20.27 3.35 12.19
CA LEU A 340 20.94 2.06 12.00
C LEU A 340 20.28 0.94 12.81
N GLU A 341 19.98 1.20 14.09
CA GLU A 341 19.27 0.25 14.96
C GLU A 341 17.90 -0.14 14.38
N HIS A 342 17.20 0.82 13.80
CA HIS A 342 15.95 0.54 13.10
C HIS A 342 16.17 -0.36 11.87
N MET A 343 17.15 -0.06 11.02
CA MET A 343 17.45 -0.92 9.87
C MET A 343 17.79 -2.36 10.27
N ASP A 344 18.62 -2.51 11.30
CA ASP A 344 19.03 -3.81 11.85
C ASP A 344 17.81 -4.63 12.29
N ARG A 345 16.84 -4.00 12.95
CA ARG A 345 15.59 -4.67 13.34
C ARG A 345 14.69 -5.05 12.15
N GLU A 346 14.66 -4.25 11.10
CA GLU A 346 13.79 -4.51 9.95
C GLU A 346 14.36 -5.57 8.99
N MET A 347 15.67 -5.82 9.01
CA MET A 347 16.36 -6.85 8.21
C MET A 347 16.73 -8.05 9.07
N VAL A 348 15.82 -9.01 9.20
CA VAL A 348 16.06 -10.27 9.93
C VAL A 348 16.75 -11.30 9.03
N GLN A 349 17.31 -12.35 9.63
CA GLN A 349 17.90 -13.45 8.87
C GLN A 349 16.83 -14.15 8.02
N ASP A 350 17.17 -14.51 6.78
CA ASP A 350 16.23 -15.07 5.82
C ASP A 350 15.51 -16.32 6.37
N GLU A 351 16.21 -17.13 7.17
CA GLU A 351 15.69 -18.35 7.78
C GLU A 351 14.65 -18.09 8.88
N GLU A 352 14.59 -16.86 9.42
CA GLU A 352 13.62 -16.46 10.45
C GLU A 352 12.27 -16.01 9.83
N VAL A 353 12.19 -15.89 8.50
CA VAL A 353 10.98 -15.43 7.82
C VAL A 353 10.03 -16.58 7.50
N VAL A 354 8.85 -16.55 8.12
CA VAL A 354 7.75 -17.47 7.78
C VAL A 354 6.93 -16.90 6.63
N LYS A 355 7.02 -17.52 5.44
CA LYS A 355 6.27 -17.08 4.25
C LYS A 355 4.75 -17.10 4.48
N GLY A 356 4.06 -16.05 4.03
CA GLY A 356 2.61 -15.91 4.07
C GLY A 356 1.98 -15.60 5.44
N VAL A 357 2.77 -15.57 6.51
CA VAL A 357 2.29 -15.28 7.88
C VAL A 357 2.76 -13.90 8.32
N MET A 358 1.79 -12.99 8.53
CA MET A 358 2.05 -11.69 9.16
C MET A 358 1.82 -11.76 10.67
N GLY A 359 2.80 -11.30 11.45
CA GLY A 359 2.90 -11.42 12.92
C GLY A 359 3.91 -12.53 13.28
N HIS A 360 4.89 -12.31 14.16
CA HIS A 360 4.89 -11.56 15.43
C HIS A 360 5.83 -10.35 15.48
#